data_AF-A0A973LIP2-F1
#
_entry.id   AF-A0A973LIP2-F1
#
_cell.length_a   1.000
_cell.length_b   1.000
_cell.length_c   1.000
_cell.angle_alpha   90.00
_cell.angle_beta   90.00
_cell.angle_gamma   90.00
#
_symmetry.space_group_name_H-M   'P 1'
#
loop_
_entity.id
_entity.type
_entity.pdbx_description
1 polymer ?
#
loop_
_entity_poly.entity_id
_entity_poly.type
_entity_poly.pdbx_seq_one_letter_code
_entity_poly.pdbx_strand_id
1 'polypeptide(L)'
;MTHTVKPAPRFAVVGNPDNRRVTLFADAVRAAGSPGPRVVSWLAVLRGDYAFEPGELVRVDSPGEDAEVTRLLRGSAEPVDMYRVEGSRAWYLGFTAALEKLQTAIEEAGAVCLFDHREVAVAFDKQACHTLLADAGLPVPAKAATDGTESAFIKIRHGSSASGVIALTVRGPRRRAVTSAELVRTEHGIELYNSLRVRTYLRDSDIDDLLAALAPDGLHAERWIPKLQQDDRDCDLRIVTVGGRATHAVLRTSAHPMTNLHLGGQRGDLGRFRAEIGEPRWRKILHDTEAAAACFSNVHTLGIDVLPGADGHDYIGEVNAYGDLLPNLMGLPGTAGEGVDTYGAQVRALTGRTV
;
A
#
# COMPACT_ATOMS: atom_id res chain seq x y z
N MET A 1 -14.96 23.27 39.60
CA MET A 1 -14.86 23.07 38.14
C MET A 1 -14.99 21.58 37.89
N THR A 2 -16.17 21.14 37.48
CA THR A 2 -16.43 19.74 37.11
C THR A 2 -15.71 19.49 35.79
N HIS A 3 -14.58 18.79 35.82
CA HIS A 3 -13.99 18.21 34.62
C HIS A 3 -14.95 17.14 34.10
N THR A 4 -15.85 17.53 33.19
CA THR A 4 -16.59 16.57 32.36
C THR A 4 -15.56 15.80 31.55
N VAL A 5 -15.24 14.59 32.01
CA VAL A 5 -14.44 13.63 31.25
C VAL A 5 -15.20 13.36 29.96
N LYS A 6 -14.67 13.81 28.81
CA LYS A 6 -15.25 13.46 27.51
C LYS A 6 -15.33 11.94 27.41
N PRO A 7 -16.47 11.35 27.03
CA PRO A 7 -16.57 9.92 26.83
C PRO A 7 -15.50 9.48 25.81
N ALA A 8 -14.91 8.30 26.05
CA ALA A 8 -13.92 7.74 25.14
C ALA A 8 -14.54 7.58 23.74
N PRO A 9 -13.80 7.89 22.66
CA PRO A 9 -14.32 7.73 21.31
C PRO A 9 -14.67 6.27 21.05
N ARG A 10 -15.76 6.07 20.32
CA ARG A 10 -16.19 4.74 19.87
C ARG A 10 -15.55 4.47 18.52
N PHE A 11 -15.01 3.27 18.34
CA PHE A 11 -14.38 2.88 17.10
C PHE A 11 -15.18 1.77 16.42
N ALA A 12 -15.24 1.83 15.10
CA ALA A 12 -15.57 0.70 14.26
C ALA A 12 -14.42 0.44 13.28
N VAL A 13 -14.18 -0.83 12.96
CA VAL A 13 -13.21 -1.23 11.95
C VAL A 13 -13.89 -2.12 10.92
N VAL A 14 -13.83 -1.70 9.66
CA VAL A 14 -14.22 -2.51 8.52
C VAL A 14 -13.01 -3.31 8.06
N GLY A 15 -13.08 -4.63 8.17
CA GLY A 15 -11.96 -5.50 7.84
C GLY A 15 -12.30 -6.98 7.95
N ASN A 16 -11.43 -7.84 7.44
CA ASN A 16 -11.60 -9.30 7.57
C ASN A 16 -11.33 -9.68 9.05
N PRO A 17 -12.31 -10.26 9.78
CA PRO A 17 -12.19 -10.45 11.24
C PRO A 17 -10.98 -11.27 11.68
N ASP A 18 -10.59 -12.27 10.88
CA ASP A 18 -9.44 -13.14 11.14
C ASP A 18 -8.10 -12.49 10.75
N ASN A 19 -8.13 -11.29 10.16
CA ASN A 19 -6.92 -10.61 9.75
C ASN A 19 -6.23 -9.92 10.93
N ARG A 20 -4.93 -10.15 11.06
CA ARG A 20 -4.07 -9.52 12.08
C ARG A 20 -4.18 -8.00 12.14
N ARG A 21 -4.50 -7.32 11.03
CA ARG A 21 -4.69 -5.87 10.99
C ARG A 21 -5.84 -5.41 11.87
N VAL A 22 -6.95 -6.15 11.84
CA VAL A 22 -8.12 -5.93 12.72
C VAL A 22 -7.75 -6.18 14.17
N THR A 23 -7.04 -7.27 14.45
CA THR A 23 -6.58 -7.61 15.81
C THR A 23 -5.66 -6.53 16.39
N LEU A 24 -4.61 -6.14 15.64
CA LEU A 24 -3.63 -5.14 16.08
C LEU A 24 -4.26 -3.77 16.31
N PHE A 25 -5.17 -3.34 15.42
CA PHE A 25 -5.92 -2.11 15.64
C PHE A 25 -6.81 -2.18 16.89
N ALA A 26 -7.52 -3.31 17.09
CA ALA A 26 -8.35 -3.50 18.26
C ALA A 26 -7.56 -3.47 19.57
N ASP A 27 -6.35 -4.05 19.58
CA ASP A 27 -5.46 -4.02 20.73
C ASP A 27 -4.95 -2.60 21.01
N ALA A 28 -4.59 -1.83 19.99
CA ALA A 28 -4.22 -0.43 20.15
C ALA A 28 -5.35 0.44 20.72
N VAL A 29 -6.60 0.22 20.28
CA VAL A 29 -7.78 0.92 20.81
C VAL A 29 -8.00 0.59 22.30
N ARG A 30 -7.86 -0.69 22.68
CA ARG A 30 -7.96 -1.13 24.08
C ARG A 30 -6.84 -0.57 24.95
N ALA A 31 -5.61 -0.58 24.45
CA ALA A 31 -4.44 -0.02 25.13
C ALA A 31 -4.61 1.48 25.43
N ALA A 32 -5.29 2.21 24.54
CA ALA A 32 -5.65 3.62 24.75
C ALA A 32 -6.81 3.86 25.75
N GLY A 33 -7.31 2.80 26.38
CA GLY A 33 -8.38 2.86 27.38
C GLY A 33 -9.79 3.06 26.80
N SER A 34 -10.00 2.72 25.52
CA SER A 34 -11.33 2.71 24.89
C SER A 34 -11.88 1.28 24.84
N PRO A 35 -13.21 1.08 24.80
CA PRO A 35 -13.78 -0.21 24.42
C PRO A 35 -13.20 -0.65 23.06
N GLY A 36 -12.94 -1.95 22.91
CA GLY A 36 -12.45 -2.48 21.63
C GLY A 36 -13.39 -2.09 20.47
N PRO A 37 -12.86 -1.90 19.25
CA PRO A 37 -13.65 -1.45 18.12
C PRO A 37 -14.69 -2.52 17.76
N ARG A 38 -15.85 -2.08 17.32
CA ARG A 38 -16.83 -2.96 16.67
C ARG A 38 -16.27 -3.38 15.31
N VAL A 39 -16.25 -4.69 15.05
CA VAL A 39 -15.76 -5.22 13.77
C VAL A 39 -16.94 -5.36 12.81
N VAL A 40 -16.83 -4.74 11.64
CA VAL A 40 -17.74 -4.92 10.51
C VAL A 40 -16.98 -5.66 9.41
N SER A 41 -17.41 -6.88 9.06
CA SER A 41 -16.66 -7.66 8.08
C SER A 41 -16.86 -7.13 6.65
N TRP A 42 -15.85 -7.27 5.79
CA TRP A 42 -16.02 -6.98 4.36
C TRP A 42 -17.12 -7.83 3.73
N LEU A 43 -17.33 -9.07 4.17
CA LEU A 43 -18.45 -9.90 3.72
C LEU A 43 -19.81 -9.27 4.07
N ALA A 44 -19.97 -8.73 5.28
CA ALA A 44 -21.18 -8.01 5.67
C ALA A 44 -21.38 -6.77 4.79
N VAL A 45 -20.31 -5.99 4.55
CA VAL A 45 -20.35 -4.82 3.65
C VAL A 45 -20.79 -5.20 2.24
N LEU A 46 -20.19 -6.23 1.66
CA LEU A 46 -20.47 -6.67 0.29
C LEU A 46 -21.84 -7.33 0.12
N ARG A 47 -22.45 -7.80 1.22
CA ARG A 47 -23.82 -8.36 1.24
C ARG A 47 -24.89 -7.32 1.59
N GLY A 48 -24.50 -6.14 2.09
CA GLY A 48 -25.44 -5.11 2.55
C GLY A 48 -25.90 -5.29 4.00
N ASP A 49 -25.30 -6.20 4.76
CA ASP A 49 -25.71 -6.58 6.12
C ASP A 49 -24.88 -5.85 7.19
N TYR A 50 -24.85 -4.52 7.14
CA TYR A 50 -24.03 -3.70 8.04
C TYR A 50 -24.73 -2.42 8.47
N ALA A 51 -24.29 -1.87 9.62
CA ALA A 51 -24.76 -0.60 10.15
C ALA A 51 -23.65 0.08 10.95
N PHE A 52 -23.79 1.39 11.14
CA PHE A 52 -22.93 2.21 11.98
C PHE A 52 -23.75 2.96 13.01
N GLU A 53 -23.08 3.38 14.08
CA GLU A 53 -23.71 4.15 15.15
C GLU A 53 -23.19 5.60 15.16
N PRO A 54 -24.05 6.59 15.51
CA PRO A 54 -23.64 7.98 15.53
C PRO A 54 -22.39 8.23 16.39
N GLY A 55 -21.43 8.97 15.84
CA GLY A 55 -20.17 9.32 16.49
C GLY A 55 -19.11 8.23 16.53
N GLU A 56 -19.32 7.06 15.89
CA GLU A 56 -18.25 6.08 15.68
C GLU A 56 -17.17 6.65 14.75
N LEU A 57 -15.90 6.47 15.12
CA LEU A 57 -14.77 6.67 14.22
C LEU A 57 -14.55 5.39 13.43
N VAL A 58 -14.78 5.44 12.12
CA VAL A 58 -14.78 4.27 11.24
C VAL A 58 -13.49 4.18 10.45
N ARG A 59 -12.65 3.21 10.81
CA ARG A 59 -11.48 2.79 10.06
C ARG A 59 -11.88 1.75 9.02
N VAL A 60 -11.29 1.80 7.83
CA VAL A 60 -11.37 0.72 6.84
C VAL A 60 -9.98 0.12 6.65
N ASP A 61 -9.90 -1.20 6.59
CA ASP A 61 -8.68 -1.94 6.29
C ASP A 61 -8.79 -2.71 4.97
N SER A 62 -7.67 -3.24 4.50
CA SER A 62 -7.59 -3.99 3.25
C SER A 62 -8.59 -5.16 3.20
N PRO A 63 -9.34 -5.34 2.10
CA PRO A 63 -10.20 -6.52 1.91
C PRO A 63 -9.45 -7.80 1.50
N GLY A 64 -8.12 -7.75 1.38
CA GLY A 64 -7.32 -8.87 0.89
C GLY A 64 -7.27 -10.08 1.83
N GLU A 65 -6.61 -11.15 1.35
CA GLU A 65 -6.42 -12.43 2.07
C GLU A 65 -7.71 -13.23 2.34
N ASP A 66 -8.84 -12.86 1.71
CA ASP A 66 -10.10 -13.61 1.76
C ASP A 66 -10.63 -13.89 0.33
N ALA A 67 -10.84 -15.18 0.02
CA ALA A 67 -11.22 -15.62 -1.30
C ALA A 67 -12.66 -15.23 -1.68
N GLU A 68 -13.59 -15.27 -0.73
CA GLU A 68 -14.98 -14.93 -0.97
C GLU A 68 -15.15 -13.42 -1.15
N VAL A 69 -14.47 -12.62 -0.33
CA VAL A 69 -14.40 -11.16 -0.50
C VAL A 69 -13.81 -10.81 -1.86
N THR A 70 -12.70 -11.45 -2.25
CA THR A 70 -12.07 -11.23 -3.56
C THR A 70 -12.99 -11.63 -4.72
N ARG A 71 -13.73 -12.74 -4.58
CA ARG A 71 -14.72 -13.19 -5.56
C ARG A 71 -15.84 -12.16 -5.76
N LEU A 72 -16.41 -11.67 -4.65
CA LEU A 72 -17.49 -10.67 -4.66
C LEU A 72 -17.01 -9.34 -5.25
N LEU A 73 -15.81 -8.88 -4.86
CA LEU A 73 -15.21 -7.66 -5.41
C LEU A 73 -14.91 -7.77 -6.91
N ARG A 74 -14.54 -8.95 -7.40
CA ARG A 74 -14.35 -9.19 -8.84
C ARG A 74 -15.67 -9.38 -9.59
N GLY A 75 -16.81 -9.48 -8.90
CA GLY A 75 -18.10 -9.82 -9.51
C GLY A 75 -18.12 -11.22 -10.13
N SER A 76 -17.29 -12.14 -9.64
CA SER A 76 -17.16 -13.49 -10.20
C SER A 76 -18.26 -14.42 -9.69
N ALA A 77 -18.94 -15.13 -10.59
CA ALA A 77 -19.88 -16.19 -10.24
C ALA A 77 -19.15 -17.44 -9.70
N GLU A 78 -17.98 -17.73 -10.26
CA GLU A 78 -17.16 -18.87 -9.89
C GLU A 78 -16.16 -18.53 -8.79
N PRO A 79 -15.70 -19.52 -8.00
CA PRO A 79 -14.59 -19.36 -7.07
C PRO A 79 -13.36 -18.75 -7.76
N VAL A 80 -12.69 -17.82 -7.06
CA VAL A 80 -11.44 -17.21 -7.55
C VAL A 80 -10.24 -17.99 -7.06
N ASP A 81 -9.27 -18.17 -7.94
CA ASP A 81 -7.93 -18.59 -7.56
C ASP A 81 -7.16 -17.37 -7.03
N MET A 82 -6.87 -17.39 -5.72
CA MET A 82 -6.18 -16.30 -5.03
C MET A 82 -4.70 -16.17 -5.42
N TYR A 83 -4.13 -17.16 -6.09
CA TYR A 83 -2.75 -17.13 -6.56
C TYR A 83 -2.61 -16.48 -7.94
N ARG A 84 -3.71 -16.32 -8.69
CA ARG A 84 -3.70 -15.66 -10.00
C ARG A 84 -3.37 -14.17 -9.87
N VAL A 85 -2.53 -13.68 -10.77
CA VAL A 85 -2.09 -12.28 -10.81
C VAL A 85 -3.18 -11.37 -11.40
N GLU A 86 -3.97 -11.90 -12.32
CA GLU A 86 -4.95 -11.18 -13.12
C GLU A 86 -6.25 -10.89 -12.36
N GLY A 87 -7.05 -9.97 -12.90
CA GLY A 87 -8.34 -9.57 -12.37
C GLY A 87 -8.26 -8.43 -11.35
N SER A 88 -7.11 -7.74 -11.29
CA SER A 88 -6.93 -6.59 -10.41
C SER A 88 -7.79 -5.40 -10.82
N ARG A 89 -8.10 -5.22 -12.11
CA ARG A 89 -9.01 -4.15 -12.56
C ARG A 89 -10.45 -4.40 -12.13
N ALA A 90 -10.94 -5.64 -12.30
CA ALA A 90 -12.28 -6.00 -11.85
C ALA A 90 -12.40 -5.83 -10.33
N TRP A 91 -11.40 -6.32 -9.59
CA TRP A 91 -11.31 -6.13 -8.14
C TRP A 91 -11.34 -4.66 -7.74
N TYR A 92 -10.55 -3.80 -8.41
CA TYR A 92 -10.50 -2.36 -8.14
C TYR A 92 -11.85 -1.67 -8.35
N LEU A 93 -12.56 -2.01 -9.44
CA LEU A 93 -13.88 -1.45 -9.72
C LEU A 93 -14.91 -1.85 -8.66
N GLY A 94 -14.93 -3.12 -8.25
CA GLY A 94 -15.82 -3.56 -7.17
C GLY A 94 -15.46 -2.94 -5.83
N PHE A 95 -14.17 -2.81 -5.53
CA PHE A 95 -13.67 -2.24 -4.28
C PHE A 95 -14.03 -0.76 -4.15
N THR A 96 -13.79 0.03 -5.20
CA THR A 96 -14.12 1.46 -5.19
C THR A 96 -15.62 1.72 -5.12
N ALA A 97 -16.44 0.90 -5.80
CA ALA A 97 -17.90 0.96 -5.68
C ALA A 97 -18.39 0.57 -4.27
N ALA A 98 -17.73 -0.42 -3.63
CA ALA A 98 -18.06 -0.80 -2.26
C ALA A 98 -17.67 0.31 -1.26
N LEU A 99 -16.51 0.95 -1.43
CA LEU A 99 -16.07 2.07 -0.58
C LEU A 99 -17.00 3.27 -0.67
N GLU A 100 -17.49 3.61 -1.87
CA GLU A 100 -18.44 4.71 -2.06
C GLU A 100 -19.73 4.46 -1.25
N LYS A 101 -20.35 3.29 -1.43
CA LYS A 101 -21.56 2.90 -0.67
C LYS A 101 -21.32 2.85 0.83
N LEU A 102 -20.14 2.37 1.23
CA LEU A 102 -19.74 2.27 2.63
C LEU A 102 -19.62 3.66 3.25
N GLN A 103 -18.94 4.60 2.59
CA GLN A 103 -18.80 5.97 3.07
C GLN A 103 -20.17 6.65 3.20
N THR A 104 -21.06 6.53 2.21
CA THR A 104 -22.43 7.06 2.30
C THR A 104 -23.17 6.51 3.53
N ALA A 105 -23.12 5.20 3.76
CA ALA A 105 -23.78 4.58 4.91
C ALA A 105 -23.20 5.01 6.27
N ILE A 106 -21.88 5.26 6.35
CA ILE A 106 -21.23 5.78 7.55
C ILE A 106 -21.73 7.21 7.84
N GLU A 107 -21.77 8.06 6.81
CA GLU A 107 -22.20 9.45 6.92
C GLU A 107 -23.68 9.57 7.28
N GLU A 108 -24.56 8.77 6.64
CA GLU A 108 -26.00 8.73 6.95
C GLU A 108 -26.29 8.28 8.38
N ALA A 109 -25.45 7.41 8.95
CA ALA A 109 -25.53 6.98 10.34
C ALA A 109 -25.01 8.04 11.33
N GLY A 110 -24.46 9.16 10.86
CA GLY A 110 -23.81 10.17 11.71
C GLY A 110 -22.48 9.70 12.32
N ALA A 111 -21.84 8.68 11.73
CA ALA A 111 -20.49 8.25 12.06
C ALA A 111 -19.46 9.04 11.24
N VAL A 112 -18.18 8.89 11.59
CA VAL A 112 -17.08 9.67 11.00
C VAL A 112 -16.12 8.73 10.27
N CYS A 113 -15.97 8.94 8.97
CA CYS A 113 -14.99 8.24 8.16
C CYS A 113 -13.55 8.69 8.52
N LEU A 114 -12.64 7.73 8.65
CA LEU A 114 -11.19 7.98 8.75
C LEU A 114 -10.48 7.87 7.38
N PHE A 115 -11.25 7.91 6.30
CA PHE A 115 -10.82 7.80 4.92
C PHE A 115 -11.80 8.58 4.03
N ASP A 116 -11.36 8.88 2.81
CA ASP A 116 -12.24 9.30 1.72
C ASP A 116 -12.14 8.28 0.57
N HIS A 117 -13.29 7.84 0.06
CA HIS A 117 -13.36 6.78 -0.94
C HIS A 117 -12.66 7.13 -2.26
N ARG A 118 -12.63 8.43 -2.63
CA ARG A 118 -11.98 8.91 -3.86
C ARG A 118 -10.48 8.98 -3.69
N GLU A 119 -10.01 9.48 -2.56
CA GLU A 119 -8.60 9.52 -2.21
C GLU A 119 -8.01 8.11 -2.11
N VAL A 120 -8.73 7.17 -1.46
CA VAL A 120 -8.33 5.75 -1.44
C VAL A 120 -8.33 5.16 -2.86
N ALA A 121 -9.33 5.47 -3.69
CA ALA A 121 -9.36 5.02 -5.08
C ALA A 121 -8.15 5.52 -5.89
N VAL A 122 -7.70 6.76 -5.67
CA VAL A 122 -6.50 7.31 -6.29
C VAL A 122 -5.23 6.63 -5.77
N ALA A 123 -5.12 6.37 -4.47
CA ALA A 123 -3.96 5.68 -3.90
C ALA A 123 -3.79 4.25 -4.47
N PHE A 124 -4.89 3.57 -4.84
CA PHE A 124 -4.83 2.26 -5.50
C PHE A 124 -4.54 2.34 -7.00
N ASP A 125 -4.71 3.49 -7.64
CA ASP A 125 -4.46 3.68 -9.06
C ASP A 125 -3.09 4.33 -9.27
N LYS A 126 -2.09 3.52 -9.65
CA LYS A 126 -0.72 4.00 -9.84
C LYS A 126 -0.61 5.14 -10.85
N GLN A 127 -1.42 5.14 -11.91
CA GLN A 127 -1.36 6.21 -12.90
C GLN A 127 -1.96 7.51 -12.37
N ALA A 128 -3.10 7.43 -11.68
CA ALA A 128 -3.76 8.59 -11.10
C ALA A 128 -2.94 9.17 -9.94
N CYS A 129 -2.47 8.33 -9.02
CA CYS A 129 -1.59 8.72 -7.92
C CYS A 129 -0.33 9.41 -8.43
N HIS A 130 0.33 8.82 -9.44
CA HIS A 130 1.55 9.38 -10.00
C HIS A 130 1.31 10.74 -10.69
N THR A 131 0.15 10.93 -11.31
CA THR A 131 -0.22 12.21 -11.93
C THR A 131 -0.49 13.25 -10.85
N LEU A 132 -1.28 12.91 -9.82
CA LEU A 132 -1.56 13.78 -8.68
C LEU A 132 -0.30 14.28 -7.98
N LEU A 133 0.65 13.39 -7.70
CA LEU A 133 1.90 13.75 -7.03
C LEU A 133 2.81 14.60 -7.93
N ALA A 134 2.91 14.27 -9.22
CA ALA A 134 3.68 15.08 -10.18
C ALA A 134 3.12 16.49 -10.32
N ASP A 135 1.79 16.62 -10.40
CA ASP A 135 1.11 17.92 -10.50
C ASP A 135 1.29 18.75 -9.21
N ALA A 136 1.46 18.10 -8.06
CA ALA A 136 1.83 18.73 -6.80
C ALA A 136 3.33 19.09 -6.71
N GLY A 137 4.13 18.83 -7.74
CA GLY A 137 5.56 19.12 -7.78
C GLY A 137 6.44 18.14 -7.00
N LEU A 138 5.90 16.97 -6.63
CA LEU A 138 6.64 15.96 -5.89
C LEU A 138 7.46 15.07 -6.83
N PRO A 139 8.67 14.64 -6.41
CA PRO A 139 9.51 13.79 -7.23
C PRO A 139 8.90 12.39 -7.32
N VAL A 140 8.52 11.99 -8.52
CA VAL A 140 8.05 10.65 -8.86
C VAL A 140 8.88 10.10 -10.03
N PRO A 141 9.01 8.77 -10.19
CA PRO A 141 9.75 8.21 -11.31
C PRO A 141 9.26 8.74 -12.67
N ALA A 142 10.14 8.97 -13.64
CA ALA A 142 9.64 9.37 -14.96
C ALA A 142 8.83 8.23 -15.59
N LYS A 143 7.73 8.55 -16.29
CA LYS A 143 6.95 7.55 -17.04
C LYS A 143 7.81 6.91 -18.14
N ALA A 144 7.61 5.62 -18.36
CA ALA A 144 8.23 4.82 -19.42
C ALA A 144 7.17 4.16 -20.30
N ALA A 145 7.59 3.59 -21.42
CA ALA A 145 6.74 2.78 -22.28
C ALA A 145 6.38 1.43 -21.64
N THR A 146 5.13 1.00 -21.81
CA THR A 146 4.61 -0.28 -21.30
C THR A 146 4.76 -1.42 -22.31
N ASP A 147 5.23 -1.13 -23.52
CA ASP A 147 5.39 -2.06 -24.64
C ASP A 147 6.68 -2.91 -24.56
N GLY A 148 7.50 -2.67 -23.54
CA GLY A 148 8.74 -3.39 -23.30
C GLY A 148 9.89 -3.03 -24.25
N THR A 149 9.83 -1.84 -24.87
CA THR A 149 10.89 -1.34 -25.77
C THR A 149 12.05 -0.65 -25.05
N GLU A 150 11.87 -0.27 -23.78
CA GLU A 150 12.91 0.35 -22.94
C GLU A 150 13.02 -0.30 -21.56
N SER A 151 14.11 -0.01 -20.84
CA SER A 151 14.30 -0.52 -19.47
C SER A 151 13.36 0.21 -18.51
N ALA A 152 12.51 -0.55 -17.82
CA ALA A 152 11.45 0.01 -16.98
C ALA A 152 11.06 -0.94 -15.85
N PHE A 153 10.47 -0.38 -14.79
CA PHE A 153 9.62 -1.13 -13.87
C PHE A 153 8.17 -1.03 -14.35
N ILE A 154 7.63 -2.16 -14.81
CA ILE A 154 6.26 -2.27 -15.28
C ILE A 154 5.43 -2.89 -14.15
N LYS A 155 4.33 -2.22 -13.79
CA LYS A 155 3.44 -2.58 -12.69
C LYS A 155 2.02 -2.67 -13.23
N ILE A 156 1.24 -3.59 -12.69
CA ILE A 156 -0.21 -3.59 -12.92
C ILE A 156 -0.79 -2.33 -12.25
N ARG A 157 -1.64 -1.60 -12.96
CA ARG A 157 -2.15 -0.28 -12.53
C ARG A 157 -2.73 -0.29 -11.12
N HIS A 158 -3.50 -1.32 -10.79
CA HIS A 158 -4.15 -1.51 -9.48
C HIS A 158 -3.58 -2.69 -8.68
N GLY A 159 -2.45 -3.24 -9.10
CA GLY A 159 -1.80 -4.36 -8.41
C GLY A 159 -1.25 -3.93 -7.05
N SER A 160 -1.12 -4.88 -6.11
CA SER A 160 -0.51 -4.64 -4.81
C SER A 160 0.49 -5.75 -4.48
N SER A 161 1.25 -5.61 -3.39
CA SER A 161 2.19 -6.66 -2.94
C SER A 161 3.18 -7.10 -4.02
N ALA A 162 3.60 -6.17 -4.89
CA ALA A 162 4.44 -6.45 -6.05
C ALA A 162 3.92 -7.57 -6.99
N SER A 163 2.64 -7.93 -6.94
CA SER A 163 2.00 -8.90 -7.83
C SER A 163 2.14 -8.46 -9.29
N GLY A 164 2.74 -9.33 -10.11
CA GLY A 164 2.95 -9.08 -11.54
C GLY A 164 3.89 -7.93 -11.89
N VAL A 165 4.70 -7.43 -10.95
CA VAL A 165 5.72 -6.42 -11.25
C VAL A 165 6.79 -7.04 -12.14
N ILE A 166 7.18 -6.32 -13.20
CA ILE A 166 8.24 -6.71 -14.13
C ILE A 166 9.34 -5.65 -14.09
N ALA A 167 10.50 -6.04 -13.60
CA ALA A 167 11.75 -5.32 -13.77
C ALA A 167 12.35 -5.69 -15.13
N LEU A 168 12.12 -4.86 -16.14
CA LEU A 168 12.57 -5.07 -17.52
C LEU A 168 13.89 -4.34 -17.77
N THR A 169 14.86 -5.06 -18.33
CA THR A 169 16.11 -4.49 -18.86
C THR A 169 16.19 -4.73 -20.35
N VAL A 170 16.43 -3.68 -21.11
CA VAL A 170 16.63 -3.71 -22.57
C VAL A 170 18.05 -3.25 -22.89
N ARG A 171 18.83 -4.07 -23.60
CA ARG A 171 20.21 -3.79 -24.03
C ARG A 171 20.40 -4.16 -25.50
N GLY A 172 20.23 -3.18 -26.39
CA GLY A 172 20.18 -3.43 -27.83
C GLY A 172 18.99 -4.35 -28.14
N PRO A 173 19.18 -5.46 -28.88
CA PRO A 173 18.09 -6.39 -29.20
C PRO A 173 17.73 -7.35 -28.05
N ARG A 174 18.45 -7.31 -26.91
CA ARG A 174 18.25 -8.28 -25.83
C ARG A 174 17.36 -7.69 -24.74
N ARG A 175 16.32 -8.46 -24.37
CA ARG A 175 15.45 -8.17 -23.23
C ARG A 175 15.67 -9.18 -22.10
N ARG A 176 15.54 -8.72 -20.87
CA ARG A 176 15.52 -9.54 -19.65
C ARG A 176 14.43 -9.02 -18.73
N ALA A 177 13.49 -9.88 -18.36
CA ALA A 177 12.47 -9.58 -17.37
C ALA A 177 12.75 -10.33 -16.06
N VAL A 178 12.75 -9.62 -14.93
CA VAL A 178 12.73 -10.20 -13.58
C VAL A 178 11.39 -9.87 -12.96
N THR A 179 10.61 -10.87 -12.53
CA THR A 179 9.22 -10.66 -12.12
C THR A 179 8.78 -11.55 -10.97
N SER A 180 7.74 -11.13 -10.26
CA SER A 180 7.01 -11.95 -9.28
C SER A 180 5.93 -12.84 -9.91
N ALA A 181 5.70 -12.74 -11.22
CA ALA A 181 4.75 -13.60 -11.95
C ALA A 181 5.43 -14.84 -12.53
N GLU A 182 4.87 -16.01 -12.25
CA GLU A 182 5.17 -17.25 -12.94
C GLU A 182 4.20 -17.45 -14.10
N LEU A 183 4.77 -17.49 -15.31
CA LEU A 183 4.06 -17.78 -16.54
C LEU A 183 3.84 -19.29 -16.68
N VAL A 184 2.58 -19.70 -16.76
CA VAL A 184 2.12 -21.07 -17.00
C VAL A 184 1.35 -21.11 -18.31
N ARG A 185 1.63 -22.13 -19.14
CA ARG A 185 0.91 -22.37 -20.40
C ARG A 185 -0.04 -23.54 -20.19
N THR A 186 -1.32 -23.29 -20.34
CA THR A 186 -2.39 -24.28 -20.21
C THR A 186 -3.05 -24.49 -21.58
N GLU A 187 -3.95 -25.47 -21.67
CA GLU A 187 -4.78 -25.66 -22.88
C GLU A 187 -5.75 -24.49 -23.11
N HIS A 188 -6.00 -23.68 -22.09
CA HIS A 188 -6.89 -22.51 -22.13
C HIS A 188 -6.15 -21.18 -22.37
N GLY A 189 -4.81 -21.21 -22.44
CA GLY A 189 -4.00 -20.03 -22.74
C GLY A 189 -2.85 -19.82 -21.75
N ILE A 190 -2.49 -18.55 -21.55
CA ILE A 190 -1.46 -18.14 -20.60
C ILE A 190 -2.10 -17.75 -19.28
N GLU A 191 -1.49 -18.22 -18.20
CA GLU A 191 -1.92 -17.97 -16.83
C GLU A 191 -0.74 -17.48 -16.02
N LEU A 192 -0.94 -16.42 -15.23
CA LEU A 192 0.10 -15.85 -14.38
C LEU A 192 -0.20 -16.10 -12.91
N TYR A 193 0.78 -16.67 -12.21
CA TYR A 193 0.69 -16.98 -10.78
C TYR A 193 1.66 -16.14 -9.96
N ASN A 194 1.21 -15.66 -8.82
CA ASN A 194 2.04 -14.99 -7.84
C ASN A 194 3.08 -15.98 -7.29
N SER A 195 4.35 -15.65 -7.49
CA SER A 195 5.48 -16.46 -7.03
C SER A 195 6.29 -15.71 -5.98
N LEU A 196 6.51 -16.35 -4.83
CA LEU A 196 7.42 -15.84 -3.80
C LEU A 196 8.90 -15.91 -4.23
N ARG A 197 9.21 -16.74 -5.22
CA ARG A 197 10.53 -16.78 -5.86
C ARG A 197 10.48 -15.94 -7.13
N VAL A 198 11.29 -14.90 -7.20
CA VAL A 198 11.38 -14.09 -8.42
C VAL A 198 11.79 -14.95 -9.62
N ARG A 199 11.09 -14.78 -10.74
CA ARG A 199 11.34 -15.47 -12.01
C ARG A 199 12.16 -14.59 -12.93
N THR A 200 12.98 -15.20 -13.78
CA THR A 200 13.74 -14.48 -14.82
C THR A 200 13.40 -15.06 -16.18
N TYR A 201 12.98 -14.21 -17.11
CA TYR A 201 12.68 -14.55 -18.49
C TYR A 201 13.66 -13.82 -19.43
N LEU A 202 14.22 -14.58 -20.38
CA LEU A 202 15.21 -14.10 -21.35
C LEU A 202 14.74 -14.24 -22.80
N ARG A 203 13.63 -14.94 -23.04
CA ARG A 203 13.04 -15.10 -24.37
C ARG A 203 12.02 -14.00 -24.59
N ASP A 204 12.17 -13.31 -25.71
CA ASP A 204 11.27 -12.23 -26.12
C ASP A 204 9.80 -12.67 -26.11
N SER A 205 9.49 -13.87 -26.62
CA SER A 205 8.13 -14.41 -26.60
C SER A 205 7.53 -14.56 -25.20
N ASP A 206 8.33 -14.99 -24.21
CA ASP A 206 7.82 -15.12 -22.83
C ASP A 206 7.58 -13.73 -22.20
N ILE A 207 8.40 -12.73 -22.57
CA ILE A 207 8.25 -11.35 -22.11
C ILE A 207 7.00 -10.73 -22.74
N ASP A 208 6.79 -10.93 -24.04
CA ASP A 208 5.60 -10.44 -24.74
C ASP A 208 4.32 -11.09 -24.19
N ASP A 209 4.36 -12.39 -23.90
CA ASP A 209 3.25 -13.12 -23.27
C ASP A 209 2.94 -12.63 -21.85
N LEU A 210 3.96 -12.32 -21.05
CA LEU A 210 3.78 -11.68 -19.74
C LEU A 210 3.07 -10.33 -19.86
N LEU A 211 3.55 -9.47 -20.76
CA LEU A 211 2.97 -8.14 -20.97
C LEU A 211 1.54 -8.23 -21.49
N ALA A 212 1.29 -9.13 -22.45
CA ALA A 212 -0.03 -9.35 -23.03
C ALA A 212 -1.04 -9.88 -22.01
N ALA A 213 -0.63 -10.81 -21.14
CA ALA A 213 -1.50 -11.35 -20.09
C ALA A 213 -1.85 -10.30 -19.01
N LEU A 214 -0.95 -9.37 -18.72
CA LEU A 214 -1.18 -8.29 -17.73
C LEU A 214 -1.91 -7.06 -18.31
N ALA A 215 -1.80 -6.82 -19.62
CA ALA A 215 -2.35 -5.63 -20.27
C ALA A 215 -3.85 -5.36 -20.00
N PRO A 216 -4.76 -6.37 -19.93
CA PRO A 216 -6.18 -6.14 -19.67
C PRO A 216 -6.48 -5.45 -18.32
N ASP A 217 -5.62 -5.65 -17.33
CA ASP A 217 -5.73 -5.01 -16.01
C ASP A 217 -5.17 -3.57 -16.00
N GLY A 218 -4.53 -3.15 -17.09
CA GLY A 218 -3.85 -1.89 -17.25
C GLY A 218 -2.43 -1.92 -16.68
N LEU A 219 -1.50 -1.29 -17.41
CA LEU A 219 -0.09 -1.23 -17.03
C LEU A 219 0.35 0.20 -16.73
N HIS A 220 1.24 0.34 -15.76
CA HIS A 220 1.97 1.56 -15.46
C HIS A 220 3.47 1.24 -15.52
N ALA A 221 4.22 1.99 -16.33
CA ALA A 221 5.66 1.79 -16.45
C ALA A 221 6.42 3.04 -15.99
N GLU A 222 7.45 2.79 -15.19
CA GLU A 222 8.33 3.78 -14.58
C GLU A 222 9.74 3.55 -15.10
N ARG A 223 10.48 4.62 -15.40
CA ARG A 223 11.90 4.52 -15.74
C ARG A 223 12.67 3.93 -14.56
N TRP A 224 13.68 3.15 -14.89
CA TRP A 224 14.53 2.52 -13.90
C TRP A 224 15.29 3.56 -13.06
N ILE A 225 15.13 3.50 -11.74
CA ILE A 225 15.90 4.31 -10.78
C ILE A 225 16.96 3.42 -10.14
N PRO A 226 18.26 3.72 -10.32
CA PRO A 226 19.31 3.13 -9.51
C PRO A 226 19.14 3.58 -8.06
N LYS A 227 18.81 2.65 -7.16
CA LYS A 227 18.59 2.94 -5.75
C LYS A 227 19.91 2.89 -4.98
N LEU A 228 19.97 3.60 -3.86
CA LEU A 228 21.02 3.39 -2.86
C LEU A 228 20.98 1.95 -2.37
N GLN A 229 22.15 1.47 -1.93
CA GLN A 229 22.34 0.12 -1.44
C GLN A 229 22.85 0.11 -0.02
N GLN A 230 22.44 -0.88 0.76
CA GLN A 230 22.99 -1.19 2.07
C GLN A 230 23.43 -2.64 2.08
N ASP A 231 24.73 -2.88 2.28
CA ASP A 231 25.35 -4.21 2.22
C ASP A 231 25.12 -4.90 0.86
N ASP A 232 25.39 -4.17 -0.23
CA ASP A 232 25.21 -4.60 -1.63
C ASP A 232 23.77 -5.02 -2.00
N ARG A 233 22.79 -4.51 -1.24
CA ARG A 233 21.36 -4.77 -1.44
C ARG A 233 20.62 -3.47 -1.71
N ASP A 234 19.79 -3.46 -2.75
CA ASP A 234 18.94 -2.32 -3.10
C ASP A 234 18.02 -1.97 -1.94
N CYS A 235 17.90 -0.67 -1.66
CA CYS A 235 17.09 -0.14 -0.56
C CYS A 235 15.84 0.58 -1.06
N ASP A 236 14.77 0.49 -0.29
CA ASP A 236 13.67 1.47 -0.29
C ASP A 236 13.23 1.77 1.15
N LEU A 237 12.41 2.81 1.32
CA LEU A 237 11.81 3.17 2.60
C LEU A 237 10.30 2.97 2.51
N ARG A 238 9.71 2.33 3.53
CA ARG A 238 8.28 2.47 3.82
C ARG A 238 8.14 3.43 4.99
N ILE A 239 7.50 4.56 4.74
CA ILE A 239 7.21 5.58 5.76
C ILE A 239 5.70 5.61 5.98
N VAL A 240 5.26 5.50 7.23
CA VAL A 240 3.84 5.60 7.59
C VAL A 240 3.55 7.01 8.07
N THR A 241 2.57 7.65 7.45
CA THR A 241 2.01 8.91 7.93
C THR A 241 0.72 8.65 8.70
N VAL A 242 0.52 9.38 9.79
CA VAL A 242 -0.71 9.37 10.59
C VAL A 242 -1.14 10.82 10.79
N GLY A 243 -2.37 11.16 10.42
CA GLY A 243 -2.84 12.55 10.41
C GLY A 243 -1.95 13.46 9.55
N GLY A 244 -1.45 12.95 8.43
CA GLY A 244 -0.56 13.68 7.52
C GLY A 244 0.90 13.84 7.99
N ARG A 245 1.27 13.32 9.17
CA ARG A 245 2.63 13.44 9.72
C ARG A 245 3.38 12.12 9.68
N ALA A 246 4.66 12.13 9.31
CA ALA A 246 5.49 10.93 9.32
C ALA A 246 5.69 10.43 10.77
N THR A 247 5.36 9.17 11.03
CA THR A 247 5.43 8.59 12.38
C THR A 247 6.32 7.36 12.46
N HIS A 248 6.42 6.58 11.39
CA HIS A 248 7.24 5.37 11.35
C HIS A 248 8.00 5.33 10.04
N ALA A 249 9.20 4.76 10.07
CA ALA A 249 9.95 4.46 8.86
C ALA A 249 10.63 3.10 9.01
N VAL A 250 10.65 2.33 7.93
CA VAL A 250 11.43 1.10 7.84
C VAL A 250 12.18 1.09 6.53
N LEU A 251 13.49 0.84 6.61
CA LEU A 251 14.32 0.55 5.46
C LEU A 251 14.10 -0.91 5.06
N ARG A 252 13.78 -1.18 3.80
CA ARG A 252 13.72 -2.56 3.28
C ARG A 252 14.83 -2.75 2.26
N THR A 253 15.53 -3.88 2.36
CA THR A 253 16.66 -4.22 1.50
C THR A 253 16.45 -5.55 0.77
N SER A 254 16.87 -5.64 -0.49
CA SER A 254 16.74 -6.85 -1.30
C SER A 254 17.94 -7.08 -2.21
N ALA A 255 18.26 -8.35 -2.45
CA ALA A 255 19.22 -8.75 -3.49
C ALA A 255 18.60 -8.68 -4.91
N HIS A 256 17.30 -8.41 -4.99
CA HIS A 256 16.56 -8.23 -6.22
C HIS A 256 16.01 -6.80 -6.31
N PRO A 257 15.67 -6.32 -7.53
CA PRO A 257 15.18 -4.96 -7.70
C PRO A 257 13.89 -4.66 -6.91
N MET A 258 13.07 -5.69 -6.65
CA MET A 258 11.89 -5.65 -5.79
C MET A 258 12.28 -5.85 -4.31
N THR A 259 11.97 -4.86 -3.48
CA THR A 259 12.38 -4.73 -2.07
C THR A 259 11.30 -5.15 -1.07
N ASN A 260 10.13 -5.60 -1.54
CA ASN A 260 9.02 -6.00 -0.68
C ASN A 260 9.41 -7.13 0.29
N LEU A 261 9.05 -6.98 1.56
CA LEU A 261 9.42 -7.93 2.63
C LEU A 261 8.89 -9.36 2.40
N HIS A 262 7.70 -9.50 1.80
CA HIS A 262 7.12 -10.81 1.50
C HIS A 262 7.77 -11.52 0.30
N LEU A 263 8.60 -10.82 -0.49
CA LEU A 263 9.42 -11.39 -1.58
C LEU A 263 10.87 -11.67 -1.14
N GLY A 264 11.10 -11.84 0.17
CA GLY A 264 12.43 -12.08 0.73
C GLY A 264 13.24 -10.81 1.00
N GLY A 265 12.62 -9.63 0.89
CA GLY A 265 13.18 -8.38 1.41
C GLY A 265 13.35 -8.45 2.93
N GLN A 266 14.36 -7.74 3.45
CA GLN A 266 14.68 -7.72 4.88
C GLN A 266 14.62 -6.30 5.41
N ARG A 267 14.42 -6.13 6.72
CA ARG A 267 14.61 -4.82 7.34
C ARG A 267 16.11 -4.50 7.34
N GLY A 268 16.47 -3.37 6.77
CA GLY A 268 17.81 -2.83 6.90
C GLY A 268 17.98 -2.00 8.18
N ASP A 269 19.19 -1.51 8.39
CA ASP A 269 19.53 -0.59 9.48
C ASP A 269 19.19 0.85 9.07
N LEU A 270 18.05 1.34 9.55
CA LEU A 270 17.59 2.72 9.30
C LEU A 270 18.55 3.76 9.92
N GLY A 271 19.18 3.45 11.06
CA GLY A 271 20.11 4.36 11.73
C GLY A 271 21.36 4.58 10.91
N ARG A 272 21.95 3.49 10.40
CA ARG A 272 23.09 3.54 9.48
C ARG A 272 22.74 4.25 8.18
N PHE A 273 21.58 3.94 7.59
CA PHE A 273 21.12 4.60 6.37
C PHE A 273 20.98 6.12 6.58
N ARG A 274 20.33 6.56 7.67
CA ARG A 274 20.20 7.99 8.00
C ARG A 274 21.55 8.67 8.21
N ALA A 275 22.49 8.00 8.88
CA ALA A 275 23.84 8.51 9.07
C ALA A 275 24.58 8.69 7.72
N GLU A 276 24.40 7.76 6.79
CA GLU A 276 25.01 7.77 5.47
C GLU A 276 24.46 8.87 4.56
N ILE A 277 23.13 8.99 4.45
CA ILE A 277 22.52 10.02 3.59
C ILE A 277 22.60 11.43 4.17
N GLY A 278 22.88 11.54 5.46
CA GLY A 278 22.93 12.78 6.19
C GLY A 278 21.56 13.35 6.54
N GLU A 279 21.54 14.10 7.64
CA GLU A 279 20.32 14.68 8.20
C GLU A 279 19.56 15.63 7.25
N PRO A 280 20.19 16.48 6.42
CA PRO A 280 19.47 17.32 5.46
C PRO A 280 18.63 16.52 4.46
N ARG A 281 19.18 15.43 3.91
CA ARG A 281 18.47 14.56 2.96
C ARG A 281 17.36 13.79 3.65
N TRP A 282 17.61 13.27 4.86
CA TRP A 282 16.59 12.60 5.66
C TRP A 282 15.38 13.51 5.94
N ARG A 283 15.60 14.77 6.33
CA ARG A 283 14.50 15.74 6.53
C ARG A 283 13.75 16.01 5.24
N LYS A 284 14.45 16.09 4.10
CA LYS A 284 13.79 16.24 2.80
C LYS A 284 12.89 15.05 2.47
N ILE A 285 13.36 13.81 2.69
CA ILE A 285 12.55 12.60 2.51
C ILE A 285 11.28 12.67 3.36
N LEU A 286 11.38 13.03 4.64
CA LEU A 286 10.22 13.18 5.51
C LEU A 286 9.29 14.29 5.03
N HIS A 287 9.83 15.44 4.60
CA HIS A 287 9.05 16.55 4.07
C HIS A 287 8.27 16.17 2.80
N ASP A 288 8.94 15.57 1.81
CA ASP A 288 8.30 15.13 0.57
C ASP A 288 7.23 14.05 0.85
N THR A 289 7.47 13.19 1.85
CA THR A 289 6.51 12.17 2.29
C THR A 289 5.26 12.80 2.94
N GLU A 290 5.45 13.78 3.84
CA GLU A 290 4.33 14.51 4.45
C GLU A 290 3.57 15.34 3.41
N ALA A 291 4.27 15.92 2.43
CA ALA A 291 3.66 16.62 1.31
C ALA A 291 2.87 15.68 0.39
N ALA A 292 3.38 14.47 0.12
CA ALA A 292 2.63 13.43 -0.58
C ALA A 292 1.37 13.03 0.20
N ALA A 293 1.46 12.88 1.53
CA ALA A 293 0.29 12.62 2.37
C ALA A 293 -0.73 13.77 2.36
N ALA A 294 -0.29 15.02 2.22
CA ALA A 294 -1.18 16.17 2.11
C ALA A 294 -2.03 16.17 0.83
N CYS A 295 -1.63 15.45 -0.22
CA CYS A 295 -2.46 15.21 -1.41
C CYS A 295 -3.65 14.27 -1.14
N PHE A 296 -3.68 13.62 0.03
CA PHE A 296 -4.71 12.69 0.48
C PHE A 296 -5.16 13.09 1.91
N SER A 297 -5.56 14.35 2.08
CA SER A 297 -5.77 14.96 3.40
C SER A 297 -6.95 14.37 4.19
N ASN A 298 -7.83 13.60 3.54
CA ASN A 298 -8.97 12.95 4.19
C ASN A 298 -8.72 11.45 4.44
N VAL A 299 -7.50 10.96 4.22
CA VAL A 299 -7.05 9.63 4.63
C VAL A 299 -6.18 9.73 5.87
N HIS A 300 -6.66 9.16 6.99
CA HIS A 300 -5.98 9.28 8.28
C HIS A 300 -4.60 8.64 8.31
N THR A 301 -4.37 7.58 7.53
CA THR A 301 -3.11 6.84 7.53
C THR A 301 -2.73 6.34 6.15
N LEU A 302 -1.48 6.55 5.78
CA LEU A 302 -0.91 6.12 4.51
C LEU A 302 0.44 5.45 4.76
N GLY A 303 0.75 4.42 3.98
CA GLY A 303 2.12 3.91 3.83
C GLY A 303 2.70 4.39 2.51
N ILE A 304 3.75 5.19 2.57
CA ILE A 304 4.39 5.81 1.41
C ILE A 304 5.73 5.13 1.18
N ASP A 305 5.91 4.60 -0.02
CA ASP A 305 7.15 3.99 -0.47
C ASP A 305 8.04 5.07 -1.11
N VAL A 306 9.23 5.25 -0.56
CA VAL A 306 10.25 6.19 -1.07
C VAL A 306 11.43 5.41 -1.62
N LEU A 307 11.85 5.78 -2.83
CA LEU A 307 12.98 5.20 -3.56
C LEU A 307 14.17 6.14 -3.43
N PRO A 308 15.16 5.83 -2.57
CA PRO A 308 16.32 6.68 -2.43
C PRO A 308 17.28 6.46 -3.60
N GLY A 309 17.42 7.44 -4.48
CA GLY A 309 18.24 7.35 -5.68
C GLY A 309 19.73 7.50 -5.41
N ALA A 310 20.54 6.72 -6.12
CA ALA A 310 22.00 6.82 -6.10
C ALA A 310 22.51 8.10 -6.82
N ASP A 311 21.64 8.75 -7.59
CA ASP A 311 21.86 10.06 -8.22
C ASP A 311 21.77 11.24 -7.23
N GLY A 312 21.42 10.97 -5.96
CA GLY A 312 21.22 11.99 -4.94
C GLY A 312 19.80 12.55 -4.86
N HIS A 313 18.88 12.05 -5.69
CA HIS A 313 17.46 12.40 -5.66
C HIS A 313 16.63 11.26 -5.05
N ASP A 314 15.57 11.60 -4.34
CA ASP A 314 14.64 10.64 -3.74
C ASP A 314 13.29 10.77 -4.45
N TYR A 315 12.60 9.65 -4.65
CA TYR A 315 11.36 9.60 -5.42
C TYR A 315 10.25 8.92 -4.62
N ILE A 316 9.03 9.44 -4.67
CA ILE A 316 7.85 8.76 -4.16
C ILE A 316 7.47 7.65 -5.15
N GLY A 317 7.64 6.40 -4.75
CA GLY A 317 7.41 5.23 -5.60
C GLY A 317 5.96 4.73 -5.59
N GLU A 318 5.29 4.80 -4.43
CA GLU A 318 3.89 4.37 -4.28
C GLU A 318 3.27 4.94 -3.00
N VAL A 319 1.98 5.30 -3.05
CA VAL A 319 1.17 5.63 -1.87
C VAL A 319 0.20 4.48 -1.64
N ASN A 320 0.17 3.93 -0.42
CA ASN A 320 -0.66 2.79 -0.05
C ASN A 320 -1.66 3.20 1.03
N ALA A 321 -2.97 3.13 0.74
CA ALA A 321 -4.02 3.41 1.72
C ALA A 321 -4.01 2.45 2.93
N TYR A 322 -3.49 1.22 2.74
CA TYR A 322 -3.38 0.20 3.81
C TYR A 322 -1.93 -0.25 4.03
N GLY A 323 -0.99 0.70 3.96
CA GLY A 323 0.45 0.45 4.03
C GLY A 323 1.05 0.46 5.45
N ASP A 324 0.22 0.42 6.48
CA ASP A 324 0.54 0.65 7.90
C ASP A 324 0.87 -0.60 8.72
N LEU A 325 0.73 -1.80 8.15
CA LEU A 325 1.06 -3.05 8.82
C LEU A 325 2.59 -3.24 8.90
N LEU A 326 3.17 -2.78 10.00
CA LEU A 326 4.60 -2.90 10.31
C LEU A 326 4.78 -3.52 11.71
N PRO A 327 4.53 -4.83 11.88
CA PRO A 327 4.56 -5.47 13.19
C PRO A 327 5.94 -5.32 13.85
N ASN A 328 6.00 -5.11 15.16
CA ASN A 328 7.25 -4.94 15.91
C ASN A 328 8.12 -3.78 15.39
N LEU A 329 7.50 -2.68 14.94
CA LEU A 329 8.20 -1.45 14.61
C LEU A 329 7.64 -0.33 15.49
N MET A 330 8.50 0.30 16.28
CA MET A 330 8.14 1.50 17.05
C MET A 330 8.39 2.75 16.21
N GLY A 331 7.63 3.81 16.47
CA GLY A 331 7.73 5.04 15.71
C GLY A 331 8.98 5.86 15.98
N LEU A 332 9.18 6.84 15.10
CA LEU A 332 10.30 7.77 15.11
C LEU A 332 10.25 8.65 16.37
N PRO A 333 11.41 8.94 17.00
CA PRO A 333 11.49 9.86 18.13
C PRO A 333 10.93 11.25 17.80
N GLY A 334 10.23 11.87 18.75
CA GLY A 334 9.62 13.19 18.61
C GLY A 334 8.35 13.22 17.76
N THR A 335 7.80 12.07 17.37
CA THR A 335 6.56 11.96 16.58
C THR A 335 5.43 11.33 17.39
N ALA A 336 4.20 11.37 16.88
CA ALA A 336 3.08 10.64 17.49
C ALA A 336 3.33 9.12 17.57
N GLY A 337 4.24 8.58 16.76
CA GLY A 337 4.63 7.17 16.81
C GLY A 337 5.63 6.82 17.91
N GLU A 338 6.22 7.80 18.61
CA GLU A 338 7.26 7.49 19.60
C GLU A 338 6.73 6.55 20.70
N GLY A 339 7.42 5.44 20.90
CA GLY A 339 7.11 4.42 21.92
C GLY A 339 5.90 3.55 21.62
N VAL A 340 5.26 3.67 20.46
CA VAL A 340 4.11 2.85 20.06
C VAL A 340 4.28 2.31 18.65
N ASP A 341 3.46 1.32 18.30
CA ASP A 341 3.37 0.83 16.92
C ASP A 341 2.50 1.74 16.04
N THR A 342 2.36 1.35 14.77
CA THR A 342 1.60 2.12 13.77
C THR A 342 0.13 2.26 14.12
N TYR A 343 -0.49 1.30 14.80
CA TYR A 343 -1.90 1.37 15.20
C TYR A 343 -2.08 2.21 16.46
N GLY A 344 -1.17 2.09 17.43
CA GLY A 344 -1.12 2.93 18.62
C GLY A 344 -0.96 4.41 18.27
N ALA A 345 -0.11 4.73 17.29
CA ALA A 345 0.02 6.10 16.79
C ALA A 345 -1.27 6.64 16.17
N GLN A 346 -2.01 5.80 15.43
CA GLN A 346 -3.31 6.17 14.85
C GLN A 346 -4.34 6.50 15.92
N VAL A 347 -4.46 5.65 16.94
CA VAL A 347 -5.39 5.88 18.05
C VAL A 347 -4.97 7.09 18.88
N ARG A 348 -3.67 7.27 19.14
CA ARG A 348 -3.12 8.44 19.84
C ARG A 348 -3.47 9.73 19.10
N ALA A 349 -3.31 9.77 17.77
CA ALA A 349 -3.64 10.93 16.96
C ALA A 349 -5.14 11.28 16.99
N LEU A 350 -6.02 10.28 17.03
CA LEU A 350 -7.48 10.49 17.06
C LEU A 350 -8.02 10.86 18.44
N THR A 351 -7.38 10.40 19.51
CA THR A 351 -7.86 10.59 20.88
C THR A 351 -7.16 11.73 21.62
N GLY A 352 -6.00 12.17 21.15
CA GLY A 352 -5.12 13.09 21.87
C GLY A 352 -4.55 12.52 23.17
N ARG A 353 -4.69 11.21 23.42
CA ARG A 353 -4.21 10.52 24.62
C ARG A 353 -2.86 9.88 24.37
N THR A 354 -1.91 10.10 25.27
CA THR A 354 -0.68 9.30 25.31
C THR A 354 -1.04 7.87 25.71
N VAL A 355 -1.01 6.96 24.74
CA VAL A 355 -1.06 5.51 24.93
C VAL A 355 0.23 5.03 25.55
#